data_AF-A0A843T4E8-F1
#
_entry.id   AF-A0A843T4E8-F1
#
_cell.length_a   1.000
_cell.length_b   1.000
_cell.length_c   1.000
_cell.angle_alpha   90.00
_cell.angle_beta   90.00
_cell.angle_gamma   90.00
#
_symmetry.space_group_name_H-M   'P 1'
#
loop_
_entity.id
_entity.type
_entity.pdbx_description
1 polymer ?
#
loop_
_entity_poly.entity_id
_entity_poly.type
_entity_poly.pdbx_seq_one_letter_code
_entity_poly.pdbx_strand_id
1 'polypeptide(L)'
;MAAGTDAPAGTTIAVGSLSFSLTNEWTAGRFAHLRRALTLVPQSVLKVVDGLSFQVKSQTSGGEDGEYDIDKHRVIMYSSAWQANAARYGGSEWPVYAIAHEIGHAIDRAALRKAWSTFQGSKGTSSDEKALTTARSESAGRYVNKKGTFELEVPLAGKEGAFRKAAAKDGVKLPSKNATVLEGTPTEYASHDWEDVYAESFALYTTDPKLLELLRPTIYAYFAKRYPRKP
;
A
#
# COMPACT_ATOMS: atom_id res chain seq x y z
N MET A 1 -7.96 27.71 -2.86
CA MET A 1 -6.94 27.76 -1.79
C MET A 1 -5.69 28.37 -2.39
N ALA A 2 -5.00 29.27 -1.67
CA ALA A 2 -3.73 29.82 -2.15
C ALA A 2 -2.78 28.65 -2.48
N ALA A 3 -2.20 28.65 -3.68
CA ALA A 3 -1.22 27.64 -4.05
C ALA A 3 -0.09 27.71 -3.00
N GLY A 4 0.19 26.59 -2.34
CA GLY A 4 1.34 26.49 -1.44
C GLY A 4 2.64 26.74 -2.20
N THR A 5 3.77 26.67 -1.50
CA THR A 5 5.08 26.64 -2.17
C THR A 5 5.40 25.22 -2.62
N ASP A 6 6.16 25.11 -3.71
CA ASP A 6 6.77 23.84 -4.10
C ASP A 6 7.67 23.33 -2.97
N ALA A 7 7.79 22.00 -2.86
CA ALA A 7 8.57 21.33 -1.84
C ALA A 7 9.83 20.71 -2.48
N PRO A 8 11.04 21.21 -2.17
CA PRO A 8 12.28 20.72 -2.77
C PRO A 8 12.64 19.29 -2.30
N ALA A 9 13.57 18.67 -3.02
CA ALA A 9 14.20 17.41 -2.59
C ALA A 9 14.79 17.55 -1.17
N GLY A 10 14.68 16.49 -0.37
CA GLY A 10 15.13 16.50 1.04
C GLY A 10 14.12 17.11 2.01
N THR A 11 13.01 17.67 1.53
CA THR A 11 11.92 18.15 2.40
C THR A 11 11.46 17.01 3.32
N THR A 12 11.47 17.28 4.62
CA THR A 12 10.92 16.38 5.63
C THR A 12 9.47 16.75 5.94
N ILE A 13 8.60 15.75 6.01
CA ILE A 13 7.19 15.88 6.34
C ILE A 13 6.97 15.25 7.71
N ALA A 14 6.60 16.06 8.69
CA ALA A 14 6.29 15.59 10.03
C ALA A 14 4.80 15.26 10.17
N VAL A 15 4.48 14.09 10.70
CA VAL A 15 3.12 13.70 11.11
C VAL A 15 3.17 13.20 12.56
N GLY A 16 2.88 14.10 13.49
CA GLY A 16 3.16 13.84 14.91
C GLY A 16 4.67 13.70 15.14
N SER A 17 5.10 12.56 15.69
CA SER A 17 6.52 12.23 15.91
C SER A 17 7.18 11.48 14.75
N LEU A 18 6.45 11.21 13.68
CA LEU A 18 6.93 10.43 12.53
C LEU A 18 7.46 11.35 11.44
N SER A 19 8.43 10.85 10.68
CA SER A 19 9.15 11.64 9.68
C SER A 19 9.18 10.93 8.34
N PHE A 20 8.71 11.62 7.31
CA PHE A 20 8.75 11.18 5.91
C PHE A 20 9.60 12.13 5.09
N SER A 21 10.10 11.71 3.93
CA SER A 21 10.98 12.55 3.11
C SER A 21 10.63 12.55 1.63
N LEU A 22 10.95 13.65 0.95
CA LEU A 22 10.88 13.75 -0.51
C LEU A 22 12.25 13.48 -1.13
N THR A 23 12.34 12.58 -2.10
CA THR A 23 13.62 12.32 -2.80
C THR A 23 13.83 13.24 -4.01
N ASN A 24 12.80 13.97 -4.43
CA ASN A 24 12.87 14.99 -5.47
C ASN A 24 11.85 16.12 -5.21
N GLU A 25 11.82 17.13 -6.08
CA GLU A 25 10.88 18.25 -5.97
C GLU A 25 9.43 17.83 -6.25
N TRP A 26 8.51 18.37 -5.45
CA TRP A 26 7.07 18.25 -5.61
C TRP A 26 6.46 19.62 -5.80
N THR A 27 5.64 19.80 -6.83
CA THR A 27 4.88 21.05 -6.97
C THR A 27 3.89 21.21 -5.83
N ALA A 28 3.51 22.45 -5.52
CA ALA A 28 2.63 22.80 -4.40
C ALA A 28 1.34 21.96 -4.34
N GLY A 29 0.69 21.73 -5.50
CA GLY A 29 -0.52 20.92 -5.60
C GLY A 29 -0.27 19.45 -5.28
N ARG A 30 0.79 18.86 -5.84
CA ARG A 30 1.17 17.46 -5.56
C ARG A 30 1.52 17.28 -4.09
N PHE A 31 2.29 18.22 -3.53
CA PHE A 31 2.69 18.19 -2.14
C PHE A 31 1.48 18.32 -1.19
N ALA A 32 0.49 19.14 -1.54
CA ALA A 32 -0.76 19.25 -0.78
C ALA A 32 -1.52 17.91 -0.76
N HIS A 33 -1.59 17.18 -1.88
CA HIS A 33 -2.23 15.86 -1.92
C HIS A 33 -1.50 14.82 -1.06
N LEU A 34 -0.17 14.79 -1.11
CA LEU A 34 0.64 13.92 -0.24
C LEU A 34 0.39 14.21 1.25
N ARG A 35 0.45 15.49 1.64
CA ARG A 35 0.15 15.90 3.02
C ARG A 35 -1.26 15.48 3.42
N ARG A 36 -2.24 15.65 2.53
CA ARG A 36 -3.61 15.23 2.77
C ARG A 36 -3.72 13.72 3.00
N ALA A 37 -3.14 12.90 2.13
CA ALA A 37 -3.14 11.44 2.28
C ALA A 37 -2.53 11.02 3.63
N LEU A 38 -1.34 11.56 3.96
CA LEU A 38 -0.69 11.29 5.24
C LEU A 38 -1.53 11.70 6.46
N THR A 39 -2.31 12.79 6.39
CA THR A 39 -3.18 13.20 7.50
C THR A 39 -4.39 12.28 7.70
N LEU A 40 -4.81 11.55 6.66
CA LEU A 40 -5.95 10.64 6.72
C LEU A 40 -5.55 9.26 7.28
N VAL A 41 -4.30 8.83 7.07
CA VAL A 41 -3.80 7.56 7.57
C VAL A 41 -3.66 7.63 9.11
N PRO A 42 -4.20 6.67 9.88
CA PRO A 42 -4.04 6.70 11.33
C PRO A 42 -2.57 6.64 11.74
N GLN A 43 -2.18 7.42 12.75
CA GLN A 43 -0.78 7.53 13.18
C GLN A 43 -0.17 6.17 13.61
N SER A 44 -0.97 5.28 14.19
CA SER A 44 -0.55 3.91 14.53
C SER A 44 -0.13 3.10 13.31
N VAL A 45 -0.74 3.37 12.16
CA VAL A 45 -0.41 2.77 10.86
C VAL A 45 0.84 3.39 10.28
N LEU A 46 0.93 4.71 10.28
CA LEU A 46 2.10 5.44 9.79
C LEU A 46 3.39 4.99 10.50
N LYS A 47 3.32 4.61 11.79
CA LYS A 47 4.45 4.06 12.53
C LYS A 47 5.01 2.75 11.95
N VAL A 48 4.17 1.95 11.28
CA VAL A 48 4.59 0.69 10.62
C VAL A 48 5.46 0.95 9.39
N VAL A 49 5.31 2.14 8.80
CA VAL A 49 6.03 2.61 7.61
C VAL A 49 6.85 3.86 7.91
N ASP A 50 7.36 3.98 9.13
CA ASP A 50 8.22 5.08 9.53
C ASP A 50 9.49 5.12 8.67
N GLY A 51 9.92 6.33 8.28
CA GLY A 51 11.03 6.53 7.35
C GLY A 51 10.68 6.33 5.86
N LEU A 52 9.41 6.10 5.51
CA LEU A 52 8.97 6.01 4.12
C LEU A 52 9.29 7.31 3.35
N SER A 53 9.86 7.15 2.16
CA SER A 53 10.18 8.27 1.27
C SER A 53 9.23 8.34 0.08
N PHE A 54 9.15 9.51 -0.55
CA PHE A 54 8.24 9.80 -1.67
C PHE A 54 8.99 10.41 -2.85
N GLN A 55 8.66 9.96 -4.06
CA GLN A 55 9.22 10.45 -5.32
C GLN A 55 8.09 10.70 -6.32
N VAL A 56 8.24 11.72 -7.19
CA VAL A 56 7.45 11.81 -8.42
C VAL A 56 8.29 11.45 -9.64
N LYS A 57 7.76 10.67 -10.58
CA LYS A 57 8.37 10.42 -11.89
C LYS A 57 7.41 10.80 -13.04
N SER A 58 7.98 11.22 -14.17
CA SER A 58 7.23 11.63 -15.35
C SER A 58 6.73 10.47 -16.22
N GLN A 59 7.38 9.31 -16.13
CA GLN A 59 7.10 8.15 -16.99
C GLN A 59 6.20 7.17 -16.25
N THR A 60 5.11 6.74 -16.88
CA THR A 60 4.29 5.63 -16.40
C THR A 60 5.02 4.31 -16.63
N SER A 61 5.06 3.46 -15.59
CA SER A 61 5.22 2.02 -15.78
C SER A 61 3.84 1.48 -16.11
N GLY A 62 3.62 0.94 -17.32
CA GLY A 62 2.44 0.09 -17.61
C GLY A 62 1.04 0.68 -17.45
N GLY A 63 0.86 1.98 -17.17
CA GLY A 63 -0.44 2.59 -16.88
C GLY A 63 -0.78 2.69 -15.39
N GLU A 64 0.16 2.39 -14.50
CA GLU A 64 0.03 2.57 -13.06
C GLU A 64 0.23 4.03 -12.67
N ASP A 65 -0.48 4.47 -11.63
CA ASP A 65 -0.39 5.83 -11.08
C ASP A 65 0.61 5.96 -9.92
N GLY A 66 1.04 4.83 -9.36
CA GLY A 66 2.08 4.77 -8.35
C GLY A 66 2.68 3.36 -8.24
N GLU A 67 3.75 3.26 -7.47
CA GLU A 67 4.39 2.00 -7.09
C GLU A 67 5.06 2.16 -5.73
N TYR A 68 4.94 1.15 -4.87
CA TYR A 68 5.77 1.01 -3.67
C TYR A 68 7.01 0.11 -3.92
N ASP A 69 8.19 0.74 -3.95
CA ASP A 69 9.50 0.10 -4.01
C ASP A 69 9.92 -0.37 -2.61
N ILE A 70 9.87 -1.69 -2.40
CA ILE A 70 10.15 -2.31 -1.09
C ILE A 70 11.63 -2.20 -0.69
N ASP A 71 12.56 -2.28 -1.65
CA ASP A 71 14.00 -2.27 -1.40
C ASP A 71 14.47 -0.89 -0.93
N LYS A 72 13.89 0.17 -1.49
CA LYS A 72 14.24 1.55 -1.14
C LYS A 72 13.32 2.16 -0.09
N HIS A 73 12.33 1.41 0.38
CA HIS A 73 11.25 1.89 1.24
C HIS A 73 10.69 3.22 0.73
N ARG A 74 10.14 3.20 -0.49
CA ARG A 74 9.76 4.41 -1.21
C ARG A 74 8.48 4.24 -1.99
N VAL A 75 7.58 5.21 -1.88
CA VAL A 75 6.46 5.39 -2.80
C VAL A 75 6.92 6.25 -3.96
N ILE A 76 6.71 5.75 -5.18
CA ILE A 76 6.96 6.45 -6.43
C ILE A 76 5.59 6.76 -7.03
N MET A 77 5.23 8.03 -7.12
CA MET A 77 4.02 8.46 -7.82
C MET A 77 4.35 8.86 -9.25
N TYR A 78 3.54 8.39 -10.19
CA TYR A 78 3.68 8.76 -11.60
C TYR A 78 2.83 9.99 -11.91
N SER A 79 3.30 10.86 -12.81
CA SER A 79 2.60 12.11 -13.11
C SER A 79 1.19 11.90 -13.69
N SER A 80 0.89 10.70 -14.21
CA SER A 80 -0.43 10.27 -14.66
C SER A 80 -1.49 10.33 -13.55
N ALA A 81 -1.08 10.15 -12.28
CA ALA A 81 -1.98 10.24 -11.13
C ALA A 81 -2.65 11.61 -11.00
N TRP A 82 -2.09 12.65 -11.64
CA TRP A 82 -2.67 14.00 -11.68
C TRP A 82 -3.25 14.38 -13.05
N GLN A 83 -3.14 13.49 -14.05
CA GLN A 83 -3.76 13.65 -15.37
C GLN A 83 -5.13 12.98 -15.45
N ALA A 84 -5.38 11.97 -14.60
CA ALA A 84 -6.73 11.49 -14.37
C ALA A 84 -7.60 12.70 -14.04
N ASN A 85 -8.60 12.94 -14.89
CA ASN A 85 -9.61 13.97 -14.76
C ASN A 85 -10.05 14.00 -13.28
N ALA A 86 -10.44 15.14 -12.73
CA ALA A 86 -10.84 15.33 -11.32
C ALA A 86 -12.04 14.48 -10.82
N ALA A 87 -12.30 13.32 -11.43
CA ALA A 87 -13.01 12.19 -10.91
C ALA A 87 -12.61 11.94 -9.46
N ARG A 88 -13.63 11.95 -8.61
CA ARG A 88 -13.54 11.49 -7.24
C ARG A 88 -13.66 9.98 -7.24
N TYR A 89 -12.80 9.29 -6.51
CA TYR A 89 -12.98 7.88 -6.17
C TYR A 89 -13.53 7.83 -4.74
N GLY A 90 -14.82 7.55 -4.62
CA GLY A 90 -15.58 7.78 -3.39
C GLY A 90 -15.56 9.25 -3.00
N GLY A 91 -15.29 9.53 -1.71
CA GLY A 91 -15.20 10.89 -1.17
C GLY A 91 -13.89 11.65 -1.42
N SER A 92 -12.88 11.06 -2.08
CA SER A 92 -11.54 11.65 -2.21
C SER A 92 -11.13 11.99 -3.64
N GLU A 93 -10.26 12.99 -3.78
CA GLU A 93 -9.55 13.26 -5.04
C GLU A 93 -8.62 12.09 -5.38
N TRP A 94 -8.57 11.74 -6.66
CA TRP A 94 -7.80 10.59 -7.15
C TRP A 94 -6.32 10.57 -6.70
N PRO A 95 -5.55 11.67 -6.77
CA PRO A 95 -4.15 11.63 -6.31
C PRO A 95 -4.02 11.30 -4.82
N VAL A 96 -4.95 11.75 -3.97
CA VAL A 96 -4.94 11.43 -2.53
C VAL A 96 -5.24 9.95 -2.32
N TYR A 97 -6.17 9.40 -3.10
CA TYR A 97 -6.52 7.98 -3.09
C TYR A 97 -5.35 7.11 -3.55
N ALA A 98 -4.73 7.42 -4.70
CA ALA A 98 -3.59 6.71 -5.24
C ALA A 98 -2.40 6.72 -4.26
N ILE A 99 -2.10 7.85 -3.62
CA ILE A 99 -1.05 7.90 -2.58
C ILE A 99 -1.40 6.99 -1.39
N ALA A 100 -2.67 6.96 -0.96
CA ALA A 100 -3.11 6.06 0.11
C ALA A 100 -3.02 4.58 -0.29
N HIS A 101 -3.27 4.26 -1.57
CA HIS A 101 -3.10 2.92 -2.15
C HIS A 101 -1.64 2.47 -2.05
N GLU A 102 -0.68 3.30 -2.48
CA GLU A 102 0.75 2.96 -2.39
C GLU A 102 1.25 2.82 -0.94
N ILE A 103 0.73 3.66 -0.03
CA ILE A 103 0.98 3.47 1.41
C ILE A 103 0.41 2.12 1.88
N GLY A 104 -0.73 1.70 1.34
CA GLY A 104 -1.33 0.38 1.55
C GLY A 104 -0.37 -0.76 1.23
N HIS A 105 0.30 -0.74 0.07
CA HIS A 105 1.34 -1.72 -0.26
C HIS A 105 2.53 -1.66 0.73
N ALA A 106 2.94 -0.46 1.14
CA ALA A 106 4.03 -0.29 2.09
C ALA A 106 3.73 -0.90 3.47
N ILE A 107 2.47 -0.84 3.89
CA ILE A 107 1.97 -1.44 5.14
C ILE A 107 1.87 -2.95 4.98
N ASP A 108 1.25 -3.42 3.90
CA ASP A 108 1.07 -4.83 3.61
C ASP A 108 2.41 -5.58 3.68
N ARG A 109 3.41 -5.02 3.01
CA ARG A 109 4.76 -5.61 2.88
C ARG A 109 5.69 -5.28 4.04
N ALA A 110 5.25 -4.59 5.10
CA ALA A 110 6.14 -4.11 6.17
C ALA A 110 6.89 -5.23 6.90
N ALA A 111 6.22 -6.35 7.18
CA ALA A 111 6.86 -7.51 7.81
C ALA A 111 7.89 -8.18 6.89
N LEU A 112 7.60 -8.25 5.58
CA LEU A 112 8.51 -8.75 4.56
C LEU A 112 9.75 -7.86 4.42
N ARG A 113 9.55 -6.54 4.34
CA ARG A 113 10.64 -5.55 4.29
C ARG A 113 11.60 -5.71 5.46
N LYS A 114 11.06 -5.85 6.69
CA LYS A 114 11.88 -6.03 7.88
C LYS A 114 12.69 -7.33 7.83
N ALA A 115 12.07 -8.43 7.42
CA ALA A 115 12.75 -9.72 7.30
C ALA A 115 13.85 -9.69 6.21
N TRP A 116 13.56 -9.05 5.06
CA TRP A 116 14.52 -8.87 3.96
C TRP A 116 15.72 -8.03 4.38
N SER A 117 15.49 -6.88 5.03
CA SER A 117 16.56 -6.03 5.55
C SER A 117 17.46 -6.78 6.55
N THR A 118 16.87 -7.62 7.41
CA THR A 118 17.62 -8.46 8.36
C THR A 118 18.49 -9.49 7.62
N PHE A 119 17.91 -10.19 6.65
CA PHE A 119 18.61 -11.18 5.83
C PHE A 119 19.78 -10.57 5.04
N GLN A 120 19.57 -9.41 4.43
CA GLN A 120 20.63 -8.70 3.70
C GLN A 120 21.74 -8.22 4.64
N GLY A 121 21.38 -7.67 5.81
CA GLY A 121 22.34 -7.17 6.79
C GLY A 121 23.22 -8.26 7.40
N SER A 122 22.71 -9.49 7.52
CA SER A 122 23.46 -10.63 8.06
C SER A 122 24.26 -11.43 7.03
N LYS A 123 24.21 -11.03 5.75
CA LYS A 123 24.78 -11.77 4.62
C LYS A 123 24.20 -13.17 4.44
N GLY A 124 22.93 -13.34 4.81
CA GLY A 124 22.13 -14.52 4.46
C GLY A 124 22.40 -15.78 5.30
N THR A 125 22.43 -15.65 6.63
CA THR A 125 22.52 -16.83 7.51
C THR A 125 21.29 -17.74 7.34
N SER A 126 21.43 -19.05 7.62
CA SER A 126 20.32 -20.01 7.51
C SER A 126 19.13 -19.67 8.44
N SER A 127 19.39 -19.05 9.60
CA SER A 127 18.31 -18.58 10.49
C SER A 127 17.54 -17.41 9.90
N ASP A 128 18.23 -16.48 9.23
CA ASP A 128 17.58 -15.32 8.62
C ASP A 128 16.87 -15.67 7.32
N GLU A 129 17.39 -16.64 6.56
CA GLU A 129 16.68 -17.23 5.43
C GLU A 129 15.36 -17.87 5.88
N LYS A 130 15.38 -18.62 7.00
CA LYS A 130 14.17 -19.18 7.59
C LYS A 130 13.19 -18.08 8.04
N ALA A 131 13.69 -17.02 8.66
CA ALA A 131 12.86 -15.87 9.06
C ALA A 131 12.22 -15.19 7.84
N LEU A 132 12.99 -14.97 6.77
CA LEU A 132 12.54 -14.39 5.51
C LEU A 132 11.43 -15.21 4.86
N THR A 133 11.64 -16.52 4.72
CA THR A 133 10.68 -17.44 4.08
C THR A 133 9.46 -17.76 4.95
N THR A 134 9.52 -17.47 6.25
CA THR A 134 8.38 -17.60 7.18
C THR A 134 7.55 -16.31 7.24
N ALA A 135 8.16 -15.15 7.02
CA ALA A 135 7.47 -13.87 7.02
C ALA A 135 6.33 -13.83 5.99
N ARG A 136 5.26 -13.12 6.33
CA ARG A 136 4.08 -12.94 5.47
C ARG A 136 3.72 -11.46 5.43
N SER A 137 3.29 -10.97 4.27
CA SER A 137 2.51 -9.73 4.20
C SER A 137 1.15 -9.92 4.86
N GLU A 138 0.42 -8.83 5.10
CA GLU A 138 -0.95 -8.90 5.65
C GLU A 138 -1.92 -9.58 4.66
N SER A 139 -1.68 -9.41 3.35
CA SER A 139 -2.29 -10.09 2.21
C SER A 139 -1.74 -11.51 1.96
N ALA A 140 -0.88 -12.01 2.84
CA ALA A 140 -0.29 -13.36 2.84
C ALA A 140 0.72 -13.69 1.72
N GLY A 141 1.25 -12.68 1.03
CA GLY A 141 2.45 -12.80 0.19
C GLY A 141 3.69 -13.21 1.00
N ARG A 142 4.68 -13.81 0.33
CA ARG A 142 5.90 -14.33 0.98
C ARG A 142 7.08 -14.37 0.03
N TYR A 143 8.30 -14.32 0.57
CA TYR A 143 9.48 -14.67 -0.20
C TYR A 143 9.63 -16.19 -0.33
N VAL A 144 10.01 -16.64 -1.52
CA VAL A 144 10.41 -18.02 -1.81
C VAL A 144 11.82 -18.05 -2.40
N ASN A 145 12.62 -19.04 -2.00
CA ASN A 145 13.93 -19.27 -2.58
C ASN A 145 13.79 -20.07 -3.89
N LYS A 146 14.03 -19.42 -5.02
CA LYS A 146 14.13 -20.05 -6.34
C LYS A 146 15.58 -20.08 -6.78
N LYS A 147 16.24 -21.21 -6.52
CA LYS A 147 17.62 -21.49 -6.96
C LYS A 147 18.64 -20.43 -6.49
N GLY A 148 18.50 -19.95 -5.26
CA GLY A 148 19.40 -18.95 -4.66
C GLY A 148 18.92 -17.50 -4.80
N THR A 149 17.84 -17.26 -5.55
CA THR A 149 17.19 -15.94 -5.64
C THR A 149 15.89 -15.95 -4.84
N PHE A 150 15.70 -14.95 -3.99
CA PHE A 150 14.44 -14.78 -3.28
C PHE A 150 13.47 -13.95 -4.12
N GLU A 151 12.31 -14.53 -4.42
CA GLU A 151 11.24 -13.87 -5.17
C GLU A 151 10.02 -13.71 -4.28
N LEU A 152 9.35 -12.55 -4.39
CA LEU A 152 8.06 -12.34 -3.73
C LEU A 152 6.97 -13.09 -4.51
N GLU A 153 6.30 -14.01 -3.83
CA GLU A 153 5.14 -14.72 -4.36
C GLU A 153 3.87 -14.33 -3.62
N VAL A 154 2.84 -14.02 -4.41
CA VAL A 154 1.48 -13.74 -3.94
C VAL A 154 0.53 -14.70 -4.64
N PRO A 155 0.38 -15.94 -4.13
CA PRO A 155 -0.52 -16.89 -4.77
C PRO A 155 -1.96 -16.38 -4.69
N LEU A 156 -2.68 -16.38 -5.82
CA LEU A 156 -4.11 -16.06 -5.88
C LEU A 156 -4.95 -17.11 -5.16
N ALA A 157 -4.55 -18.37 -5.29
CA ALA A 157 -5.16 -19.48 -4.56
C ALA A 157 -4.79 -19.42 -3.07
N GLY A 158 -5.70 -19.92 -2.23
CA GLY A 158 -5.52 -19.96 -0.78
C GLY A 158 -6.19 -18.79 -0.07
N LYS A 159 -6.75 -19.08 1.11
CA LYS A 159 -7.45 -18.12 1.99
C LYS A 159 -6.71 -17.96 3.33
N GLU A 160 -5.41 -18.23 3.35
CA GLU A 160 -4.57 -18.07 4.53
C GLU A 160 -4.39 -16.59 4.86
N GLY A 161 -4.19 -16.28 6.14
CA GLY A 161 -4.09 -14.90 6.63
C GLY A 161 -5.43 -14.31 7.07
N ALA A 162 -5.37 -13.35 7.99
CA ALA A 162 -6.58 -12.73 8.56
C ALA A 162 -7.31 -11.85 7.54
N PHE A 163 -6.56 -11.13 6.70
CA PHE A 163 -7.14 -10.28 5.65
C PHE A 163 -7.91 -11.09 4.61
N ARG A 164 -7.31 -12.12 4.00
CA ARG A 164 -8.00 -12.94 2.98
C ARG A 164 -9.24 -13.63 3.53
N LYS A 165 -9.23 -14.05 4.81
CA LYS A 165 -10.42 -14.59 5.49
C LYS A 165 -11.53 -13.56 5.65
N ALA A 166 -11.20 -12.30 5.93
CA ALA A 166 -12.16 -11.20 5.92
C ALA A 166 -12.66 -10.99 4.49
N ALA A 167 -11.78 -10.72 3.54
CA ALA A 167 -12.16 -10.49 2.15
C ALA A 167 -13.06 -11.60 1.56
N ALA A 168 -12.79 -12.87 1.89
CA ALA A 168 -13.62 -13.99 1.46
C ALA A 168 -15.05 -13.98 2.01
N LYS A 169 -15.28 -13.45 3.22
CA LYS A 169 -16.65 -13.31 3.77
C LYS A 169 -17.40 -12.15 3.14
N ASP A 170 -16.69 -11.14 2.63
CA ASP A 170 -17.27 -10.07 1.81
C ASP A 170 -17.39 -10.46 0.32
N GLY A 171 -17.14 -11.73 -0.02
CA GLY A 171 -17.35 -12.26 -1.37
C GLY A 171 -16.14 -12.24 -2.28
N VAL A 172 -14.96 -11.78 -1.83
CA VAL A 172 -13.73 -11.84 -2.63
C VAL A 172 -13.31 -13.29 -2.83
N LYS A 173 -13.18 -13.73 -4.08
CA LYS A 173 -12.86 -15.12 -4.40
C LYS A 173 -12.12 -15.25 -5.72
N LEU A 174 -11.36 -16.33 -5.84
CA LEU A 174 -10.90 -16.83 -7.12
C LEU A 174 -12.03 -17.69 -7.74
N PRO A 175 -12.61 -17.33 -8.90
CA PRO A 175 -13.81 -17.99 -9.40
C PRO A 175 -13.58 -19.43 -9.88
N SER A 176 -12.35 -19.76 -10.30
CA SER A 176 -11.96 -21.12 -10.65
C SER A 176 -10.46 -21.32 -10.42
N LYS A 177 -9.98 -22.58 -10.40
CA LYS A 177 -8.56 -22.89 -10.18
C LYS A 177 -7.62 -22.30 -11.25
N ASN A 178 -8.14 -22.03 -12.45
CA ASN A 178 -7.38 -21.49 -13.58
C ASN A 178 -7.64 -20.00 -13.81
N ALA A 179 -8.42 -19.36 -12.94
CA ALA A 179 -8.68 -17.93 -13.06
C ALA A 179 -7.41 -17.13 -12.79
N THR A 180 -7.23 -16.05 -13.53
CA THR A 180 -6.09 -15.13 -13.42
C THR A 180 -6.44 -13.85 -12.67
N VAL A 181 -7.69 -13.69 -12.25
CA VAL A 181 -8.21 -12.52 -11.53
C VAL A 181 -9.18 -12.94 -10.42
N LEU A 182 -9.28 -12.09 -9.40
CA LEU A 182 -10.22 -12.19 -8.28
C LEU A 182 -11.55 -11.52 -8.63
N GLU A 183 -12.65 -12.11 -8.19
CA GLU A 183 -13.99 -11.51 -8.23
C GLU A 183 -14.37 -10.93 -6.86
N GLY A 184 -15.31 -9.99 -6.83
CA GLY A 184 -15.86 -9.44 -5.59
C GLY A 184 -14.93 -8.47 -4.88
N THR A 185 -13.86 -8.02 -5.53
CA THR A 185 -12.92 -7.00 -5.04
C THR A 185 -13.61 -5.65 -4.85
N PRO A 186 -13.02 -4.71 -4.08
CA PRO A 186 -13.63 -3.39 -3.88
C PRO A 186 -13.78 -2.59 -5.17
N THR A 187 -12.83 -2.74 -6.09
CA THR A 187 -12.84 -2.16 -7.45
C THR A 187 -12.30 -3.17 -8.46
N GLU A 188 -12.57 -2.97 -9.76
CA GLU A 188 -12.03 -3.83 -10.83
C GLU A 188 -10.50 -3.79 -10.90
N TYR A 189 -9.90 -2.63 -10.59
CA TYR A 189 -8.45 -2.46 -10.53
C TYR A 189 -7.79 -3.47 -9.57
N ALA A 190 -8.42 -3.70 -8.41
CA ALA A 190 -7.91 -4.61 -7.40
C ALA A 190 -8.05 -6.11 -7.73
N SER A 191 -8.55 -6.48 -8.90
CA SER A 191 -8.80 -7.89 -9.25
C SER A 191 -7.53 -8.69 -9.58
N HIS A 192 -6.39 -8.03 -9.80
CA HIS A 192 -5.18 -8.68 -10.30
C HIS A 192 -4.50 -9.55 -9.24
N ASP A 193 -4.37 -9.06 -8.00
CA ASP A 193 -3.82 -9.86 -6.91
C ASP A 193 -4.30 -9.43 -5.50
N TRP A 194 -3.89 -10.20 -4.49
CA TRP A 194 -4.28 -9.96 -3.10
C TRP A 194 -3.62 -8.74 -2.46
N GLU A 195 -2.46 -8.29 -2.97
CA GLU A 195 -1.80 -7.06 -2.50
C GLU A 195 -2.60 -5.86 -2.97
N ASP A 196 -3.11 -5.86 -4.20
CA ASP A 196 -4.00 -4.82 -4.71
C ASP A 196 -5.34 -4.80 -3.97
N VAL A 197 -5.94 -5.97 -3.69
CA VAL A 197 -7.15 -6.03 -2.83
C VAL A 197 -6.88 -5.40 -1.48
N TYR A 198 -5.70 -5.63 -0.89
CA TYR A 198 -5.33 -5.01 0.38
C TYR A 198 -5.15 -3.50 0.25
N ALA A 199 -4.32 -3.05 -0.69
CA ALA A 199 -3.98 -1.65 -0.90
C ALA A 199 -5.21 -0.81 -1.25
N GLU A 200 -6.08 -1.32 -2.13
CA GLU A 200 -7.33 -0.69 -2.52
C GLU A 200 -8.30 -0.57 -1.34
N SER A 201 -8.49 -1.67 -0.61
CA SER A 201 -9.35 -1.65 0.57
C SER A 201 -8.81 -0.72 1.65
N PHE A 202 -7.48 -0.63 1.80
CA PHE A 202 -6.83 0.27 2.74
C PHE A 202 -6.99 1.75 2.31
N ALA A 203 -6.89 2.04 1.01
CA ALA A 203 -7.12 3.36 0.46
C ALA A 203 -8.56 3.82 0.75
N LEU A 204 -9.56 2.97 0.52
CA LEU A 204 -10.95 3.22 0.92
C LEU A 204 -11.10 3.36 2.44
N TYR A 205 -10.50 2.45 3.22
CA TYR A 205 -10.55 2.53 4.69
C TYR A 205 -10.04 3.88 5.21
N THR A 206 -9.05 4.44 4.55
CA THR A 206 -8.40 5.71 4.90
C THR A 206 -9.24 6.91 4.43
N THR A 207 -9.62 6.89 3.16
CA THR A 207 -10.20 8.07 2.48
C THR A 207 -11.72 8.15 2.54
N ASP A 208 -12.41 7.00 2.58
CA ASP A 208 -13.87 6.88 2.65
C ASP A 208 -14.29 5.61 3.44
N PRO A 209 -14.09 5.60 4.78
CA PRO A 209 -14.31 4.42 5.60
C PRO A 209 -15.77 3.94 5.58
N LYS A 210 -16.72 4.86 5.42
CA LYS A 210 -18.16 4.53 5.37
C LYS A 210 -18.50 3.79 4.09
N LEU A 211 -17.91 4.20 2.96
CA LEU A 211 -18.05 3.47 1.71
C LEU A 211 -17.48 2.06 1.81
N LEU A 212 -16.29 1.90 2.41
CA LEU A 212 -15.75 0.55 2.63
C LEU A 212 -16.65 -0.28 3.55
N GLU A 213 -17.14 0.29 4.65
CA GLU A 213 -18.04 -0.41 5.57
C GLU A 213 -19.33 -0.87 4.89
N LEU A 214 -19.88 -0.04 4.01
CA LEU A 214 -21.07 -0.37 3.23
C LEU A 214 -20.82 -1.51 2.22
N LEU A 215 -19.70 -1.44 1.49
CA LEU A 215 -19.40 -2.40 0.41
C LEU A 215 -18.84 -3.71 0.94
N ARG A 216 -17.94 -3.65 1.92
CA ARG A 216 -17.08 -4.73 2.40
C ARG A 216 -16.94 -4.67 3.93
N PRO A 217 -18.03 -4.95 4.68
CA PRO A 217 -18.09 -4.73 6.12
C PRO A 217 -17.08 -5.55 6.93
N THR A 218 -16.72 -6.78 6.51
CA THR A 218 -15.72 -7.54 7.27
C THR A 218 -14.28 -7.13 6.94
N ILE A 219 -13.99 -6.64 5.74
CA ILE A 219 -12.70 -6.01 5.42
C ILE A 219 -12.56 -4.72 6.25
N TYR A 220 -13.61 -3.89 6.30
CA TYR A 220 -13.65 -2.72 7.18
C TYR A 220 -13.38 -3.11 8.64
N ALA A 221 -14.06 -4.13 9.16
CA ALA A 221 -13.86 -4.60 10.53
C ALA A 221 -12.43 -5.12 10.78
N TYR A 222 -11.80 -5.75 9.79
CA TYR A 222 -10.39 -6.15 9.86
C TYR A 222 -9.48 -4.93 10.06
N PHE A 223 -9.62 -3.89 9.24
CA PHE A 223 -8.82 -2.67 9.37
C PHE A 223 -9.15 -1.90 10.65
N ALA A 224 -10.42 -1.76 11.01
CA ALA A 224 -10.83 -1.08 12.24
C ALA A 224 -10.24 -1.74 13.50
N LYS A 225 -10.16 -3.07 13.52
CA LYS A 225 -9.50 -3.83 14.60
C LYS A 225 -7.98 -3.64 14.59
N ARG A 226 -7.36 -3.72 13.42
CA ARG A 226 -5.90 -3.71 13.26
C ARG A 226 -5.31 -2.32 13.43
N TYR A 227 -6.03 -1.32 12.97
CA TYR A 227 -5.63 0.08 12.79
C TYR A 227 -6.74 1.04 13.23
N PRO A 228 -7.08 1.08 14.53
CA PRO A 228 -8.16 1.92 15.01
C PRO A 228 -7.99 3.39 14.61
N ARG A 229 -9.01 3.94 13.96
CA ARG A 229 -9.14 5.39 13.75
C ARG A 229 -9.45 6.04 15.10
N LYS A 230 -8.85 7.20 15.37
CA LYS A 230 -9.24 7.98 16.55
C LYS A 230 -10.72 8.39 16.38
N PRO A 231 -11.53 8.35 17.46
CA PRO A 231 -12.90 8.84 17.42
C PRO A 231 -12.97 10.34 17.09
#